data_AF-A0A1G2I4U2-F1
#
_entry.id   AF-A0A1G2I4U2-F1
#
_cell.length_a   1.000
_cell.length_b   1.000
_cell.length_c   1.000
_cell.angle_alpha   90.00
_cell.angle_beta   90.00
_cell.angle_gamma   90.00
#
_symmetry.space_group_name_H-M   'P 1'
#
loop_
_entity.id
_entity.type
_entity.pdbx_description
1 polymer ?
#
loop_
_entity_poly.entity_id
_entity_poly.type
_entity_poly.pdbx_seq_one_letter_code
_entity_poly.pdbx_strand_id
1 'polypeptide(L)'
;MRQYGLSKSKLMQLVYKPERKESGIAPGTIAVMKTNISYSKAKSKRAPGEIWLMYKDSKDARKIISAWRYPGISKPGEINIPEDIRQELLSNEYK
;
A
#
# COMPACT_ATOMS: atom_id res chain seq x y z
N MET A 1 -11.54 6.81 4.57
CA MET A 1 -10.91 5.48 4.70
C MET A 1 -10.55 5.26 6.15
N ARG A 2 -11.36 4.49 6.89
CA ARG A 2 -11.09 4.11 8.29
C ARG A 2 -10.25 2.83 8.40
N GLN A 3 -9.99 2.15 7.29
CA GLN A 3 -9.13 0.98 7.30
C GLN A 3 -7.66 1.42 7.44
N TYR A 4 -6.97 0.81 8.41
CA TYR A 4 -5.53 0.97 8.74
C TYR A 4 -5.06 2.32 9.32
N GLY A 5 -5.97 3.22 9.71
CA GLY A 5 -5.59 4.47 10.40
C GLY A 5 -4.64 5.36 9.58
N LEU A 6 -4.77 5.33 8.26
CA LEU A 6 -3.98 6.13 7.32
C LEU A 6 -4.73 7.40 6.94
N SER A 7 -4.10 8.56 7.13
CA SER A 7 -4.64 9.84 6.69
C SER A 7 -4.68 9.94 5.16
N LYS A 8 -5.74 10.51 4.61
CA LYS A 8 -5.89 10.76 3.16
C LYS A 8 -4.69 11.49 2.57
N SER A 9 -4.17 12.49 3.27
CA SER A 9 -2.99 13.27 2.87
C SER A 9 -1.73 12.40 2.71
N LYS A 10 -1.50 11.46 3.63
CA LYS A 10 -0.38 10.50 3.54
C LYS A 10 -0.54 9.51 2.39
N LEU A 11 -1.76 9.06 2.11
CA LEU A 11 -2.06 8.23 0.93
C LEU A 11 -1.82 9.00 -0.37
N MET A 12 -2.25 10.26 -0.45
CA MET A 12 -1.97 11.12 -1.60
C MET A 12 -0.46 11.31 -1.78
N GLN A 13 0.27 11.62 -0.71
CA GLN A 13 1.73 11.77 -0.77
C GLN A 13 2.43 10.49 -1.25
N LEU A 14 1.93 9.32 -0.85
CA LEU A 14 2.44 8.04 -1.30
C LEU A 14 2.22 7.84 -2.81
N VAL A 15 1.05 8.22 -3.32
CA VAL A 15 0.75 8.17 -4.77
C VAL A 15 1.62 9.13 -5.57
N TYR A 16 1.88 10.34 -5.07
CA TYR A 16 2.68 11.34 -5.78
C TYR A 16 4.19 11.11 -5.67
N LYS A 17 4.66 10.64 -4.52
CA LYS A 17 6.09 10.41 -4.22
C LYS A 17 6.29 9.03 -3.58
N PRO A 18 6.09 7.96 -4.36
CA PRO A 18 6.39 6.61 -3.93
C PRO A 18 7.91 6.38 -3.92
N GLU A 19 8.36 5.51 -3.03
CA GLU A 19 9.76 5.08 -2.98
C GLU A 19 10.01 3.90 -3.92
N ARG A 20 9.01 3.02 -4.03
CA ARG A 20 9.00 1.89 -4.95
C ARG A 20 7.65 1.80 -5.66
N LYS A 21 7.66 1.39 -6.92
CA LYS A 21 6.48 1.13 -7.75
C LYS A 21 6.62 -0.27 -8.36
N GLU A 22 5.65 -1.12 -8.10
CA GLU A 22 5.59 -2.51 -8.59
C GLU A 22 4.24 -2.75 -9.31
N SER A 23 4.18 -3.81 -10.13
CA SER A 23 2.91 -4.26 -10.70
C SER A 23 2.02 -4.76 -9.57
N GLY A 24 0.77 -4.29 -9.49
CA GLY A 24 -0.17 -4.81 -8.51
C GLY A 24 -0.53 -6.28 -8.80
N ILE A 25 -1.12 -6.94 -7.80
CA ILE A 25 -1.54 -8.34 -7.92
C ILE A 25 -2.70 -8.48 -8.90
N ALA A 26 -3.63 -7.52 -8.89
CA ALA A 26 -4.73 -7.50 -9.83
C ALA A 26 -4.29 -6.93 -11.19
N PRO A 27 -4.75 -7.50 -12.32
CA PRO A 27 -4.36 -7.05 -13.65
C PRO A 27 -4.72 -5.57 -13.89
N GLY A 28 -3.74 -4.83 -14.41
CA GLY A 28 -3.89 -3.39 -14.66
C GLY A 28 -3.88 -2.51 -13.40
N THR A 29 -3.43 -3.04 -12.27
CA THR A 29 -3.23 -2.26 -11.04
C THR A 29 -1.75 -2.02 -10.76
N ILE A 30 -1.46 -0.96 -10.01
CA ILE A 30 -0.12 -0.54 -9.64
C ILE A 30 -0.05 -0.54 -8.12
N ALA A 31 0.93 -1.23 -7.56
CA ALA A 31 1.27 -1.16 -6.14
C ALA A 31 2.42 -0.18 -5.94
N VAL A 32 2.26 0.74 -4.99
CA VAL A 32 3.31 1.67 -4.58
C VAL A 32 3.61 1.52 -3.10
N MET A 33 4.88 1.68 -2.77
CA MET A 33 5.39 1.50 -1.41
C MET A 33 6.21 2.71 -0.98
N LYS A 34 6.14 3.01 0.32
CA LYS A 34 7.05 3.94 0.99
C LYS A 34 7.32 3.50 2.43
N THR A 35 8.58 3.57 2.81
CA THR A 35 9.00 3.36 4.19
C THR A 35 8.52 4.52 5.07
N ASN A 36 7.91 4.20 6.22
CA ASN A 36 7.45 5.19 7.18
C ASN A 36 8.42 5.26 8.36
N ILE A 37 9.38 6.17 8.25
CA ILE A 37 10.45 6.40 9.25
C ILE A 37 9.86 6.92 10.58
N SER A 38 8.67 7.54 10.56
CA SER A 38 8.13 8.30 11.70
C SER A 38 7.24 7.52 12.69
N TYR A 39 7.16 6.19 12.63
CA TYR A 39 6.53 5.38 13.71
C TYR A 39 7.45 5.22 14.95
N SER A 40 8.28 6.22 15.18
CA SER A 40 9.34 6.32 16.16
C SER A 40 8.98 7.39 17.20
N LYS A 41 8.11 7.05 18.15
CA LYS A 41 7.87 7.88 19.34
C LYS A 41 8.20 7.20 20.67
N ALA A 42 8.94 6.09 20.66
CA ALA A 42 9.66 5.66 21.86
C ALA A 42 11.06 5.15 21.53
N LYS A 43 12.03 5.65 22.30
CA LYS A 43 13.41 5.19 22.43
C LYS A 43 13.43 3.67 22.61
N SER A 44 13.77 2.91 21.58
CA SER A 44 14.27 1.52 21.61
C SER A 44 13.87 0.86 20.30
N LYS A 45 14.87 0.57 19.45
CA LYS A 45 14.87 -0.36 18.31
C LYS A 45 13.52 -0.58 17.64
N ARG A 46 13.22 0.09 16.52
CA ARG A 46 11.96 -0.16 15.80
C ARG A 46 12.21 -0.51 14.35
N ALA A 47 11.71 -1.69 13.98
CA ALA A 47 11.65 -2.16 12.62
C ALA A 47 10.98 -1.10 11.72
N PRO A 48 11.51 -0.86 10.52
CA PRO A 48 10.86 0.01 9.55
C PRO A 48 9.49 -0.55 9.20
N GLY A 49 8.46 0.28 9.32
CA GLY A 49 7.13 -0.06 8.83
C GLY A 49 6.95 0.51 7.42
N GLU A 50 6.53 -0.32 6.48
CA GLU A 50 6.21 0.10 5.12
C GLU A 50 4.71 0.40 4.97
N ILE A 51 4.40 1.38 4.14
CA ILE A 51 3.03 1.65 3.72
C ILE A 51 2.94 1.28 2.25
N TRP A 52 2.03 0.36 1.98
CA TRP A 52 1.70 -0.08 0.64
C TRP A 52 0.35 0.48 0.24
N LEU A 53 0.22 0.84 -1.03
CA LEU A 53 -1.02 1.35 -1.62
C LEU A 53 -1.14 0.82 -3.03
N MET A 54 -2.27 0.21 -3.32
CA MET A 54 -2.62 -0.27 -4.64
C MET A 54 -3.65 0.67 -5.26
N TYR A 55 -3.41 1.07 -6.50
CA TYR A 55 -4.33 1.89 -7.25
C TYR A 55 -4.43 1.41 -8.70
N LYS A 56 -5.52 1.78 -9.36
CA LYS A 56 -5.72 1.60 -10.79
C LYS A 56 -5.80 2.97 -11.45
N ASP A 57 -5.02 3.17 -12.50
CA ASP A 57 -5.18 4.32 -13.37
C ASP A 57 -6.37 4.05 -14.30
N SER A 58 -7.38 4.90 -14.23
CA SER A 58 -8.48 4.99 -15.20
C SER A 58 -8.29 6.25 -16.05
N LYS A 59 -8.94 6.31 -17.22
CA LYS A 59 -8.77 7.41 -18.19
C LYS A 59 -8.96 8.80 -17.56
N ASP A 60 -9.89 8.93 -16.62
CA ASP A 60 -10.25 10.21 -16.00
C ASP A 60 -9.78 10.36 -14.54
N ALA A 61 -9.45 9.27 -13.86
CA ALA A 61 -9.14 9.30 -12.43
C ALA A 61 -8.28 8.14 -11.97
N ARG A 62 -7.45 8.40 -10.95
CA ARG A 62 -6.71 7.37 -10.22
C ARG A 62 -7.58 6.82 -9.09
N LYS A 63 -8.02 5.57 -9.22
CA LYS A 63 -8.83 4.89 -8.21
C LYS A 63 -7.93 4.13 -7.26
N ILE A 64 -7.85 4.57 -6.00
CA ILE A 64 -7.17 3.83 -4.94
C ILE A 64 -8.04 2.63 -4.59
N ILE A 65 -7.47 1.42 -4.63
CA ILE A 65 -8.16 0.17 -4.34
C ILE A 65 -7.98 -0.16 -2.87
N SER A 66 -6.73 -0.33 -2.44
CA SER A 66 -6.40 -0.75 -1.08
C SER A 66 -5.10 -0.09 -0.61
N ALA A 67 -4.94 0.02 0.70
CA ALA A 67 -3.70 0.47 1.32
C ALA A 67 -3.51 -0.25 2.65
N TRP A 68 -2.31 -0.75 2.92
CA TRP A 68 -1.99 -1.50 4.13
C TRP A 68 -0.63 -1.11 4.69
N ARG A 69 -0.39 -1.46 5.96
CA ARG A 69 0.90 -1.29 6.61
C ARG A 69 1.56 -2.64 6.78
N TYR A 70 2.83 -2.73 6.45
CA TYR A 70 3.66 -3.90 6.66
C TYR A 70 4.69 -3.59 7.76
N PRO A 71 4.78 -4.38 8.85
CA PRO A 71 5.63 -4.06 10.01
C PRO A 71 7.14 -4.34 9.81
N GLY A 72 7.57 -4.66 8.59
CA GLY A 72 8.97 -4.95 8.26
C GLY A 72 9.41 -4.39 6.92
N ILE A 73 10.54 -4.89 6.40
CA ILE A 73 11.06 -4.56 5.08
C ILE A 73 10.60 -5.63 4.10
N SER A 74 9.83 -5.27 3.07
CA SER A 74 9.48 -6.17 1.98
C SER A 74 10.65 -6.34 1.02
N LYS A 75 10.97 -7.59 0.69
CA LYS A 75 11.94 -7.91 -0.35
C LYS A 75 11.43 -7.39 -1.70
N PRO A 76 12.31 -6.80 -2.54
CA PRO A 76 11.91 -6.33 -3.86
C PRO A 76 11.37 -7.51 -4.70
N GLY A 77 10.17 -7.33 -5.26
CA GLY A 77 9.50 -8.34 -6.10
C GLY A 77 8.56 -9.29 -5.37
N GLU A 78 8.43 -9.21 -4.04
CA GLU A 78 7.52 -10.05 -3.26
C GLU A 78 6.52 -9.19 -2.48
N ILE A 79 5.36 -8.95 -3.11
CA ILE A 79 4.27 -8.17 -2.50
C ILE A 79 3.59 -9.03 -1.43
N ASN A 80 4.06 -8.90 -0.19
CA ASN A 80 3.50 -9.57 0.97
C ASN A 80 2.23 -8.86 1.43
N ILE A 81 1.10 -9.20 0.81
CA ILE A 81 -0.23 -8.71 1.20
C ILE A 81 -0.85 -9.72 2.19
N PRO A 82 -1.48 -9.26 3.28
CA PRO A 82 -2.34 -10.12 4.10
C PRO A 82 -3.39 -10.85 3.26
N GLU A 83 -3.65 -12.12 3.56
CA GLU A 83 -4.56 -12.98 2.80
C GLU A 83 -5.98 -12.39 2.72
N ASP A 84 -6.42 -11.67 3.76
CA ASP A 84 -7.72 -10.99 3.80
C ASP A 84 -7.91 -9.99 2.63
N ILE A 85 -6.87 -9.20 2.33
CA ILE A 85 -6.91 -8.22 1.23
C ILE A 85 -6.78 -8.95 -0.11
N ARG A 86 -5.99 -10.02 -0.16
CA ARG A 86 -5.84 -10.82 -1.39
C ARG A 86 -7.17 -11.42 -1.82
N GLN A 87 -7.94 -11.97 -0.88
CA GLN A 87 -9.28 -12.47 -1.15
C GLN A 87 -10.25 -11.34 -1.58
N GLU A 88 -10.18 -10.18 -0.94
CA GLU A 88 -11.01 -9.02 -1.32
C GLU A 88 -10.72 -8.55 -2.74
N LEU A 89 -9.44 -8.48 -3.13
CA LEU A 89 -9.02 -8.07 -4.48
C LEU A 89 -9.47 -9.06 -5.56
N LEU A 90 -9.33 -10.38 -5.31
CA LEU A 90 -9.77 -11.43 -6.22
C LEU A 90 -11.30 -11.49 -6.35
N SER A 91 -12.02 -11.28 -5.25
CA SER A 91 -13.48 -11.35 -5.24
C SER A 91 -14.11 -10.12 -5.92
N ASN A 92 -13.46 -8.96 -5.83
CA ASN A 92 -13.96 -7.71 -6.41
C ASN A 92 -13.68 -7.56 -7.93
N GLU A 93 -13.02 -8.53 -8.56
CA GLU A 93 -12.96 -8.68 -10.03
C GLU A 93 -14.18 -9.41 -10.62
N TYR A 94 -14.98 -10.09 -9.79
CA TYR A 94 -16.14 -10.90 -10.22
C TYR A 94 -17.51 -10.23 -10.00
N LYS A 95 -17.55 -8.90 -9.81
CA LYS A 95 -18.80 -8.18 -9.55
C LYS A 95 -19.00 -6.95 -10.45
#